data_AF-A0A7C5YYT8-F1
#
_entry.id   AF-A0A7C5YYT8-F1
#
_cell.length_a   1.000
_cell.length_b   1.000
_cell.length_c   1.000
_cell.angle_alpha   90.00
_cell.angle_beta   90.00
_cell.angle_gamma   90.00
#
_symmetry.space_group_name_H-M   'P 1'
#
loop_
_entity.id
_entity.type
_entity.pdbx_description
1 polymer ?
#
loop_
_entity_poly.entity_id
_entity_poly.type
_entity_poly.pdbx_seq_one_letter_code
_entity_poly.pdbx_strand_id
1 'polypeptide(L)'
;MIIASVPLPYKIEEEVIVNGTGVEKILPFLIREAKKLEKSGADFIVMPCNSLHVFIKEIRNAVKIPVLSIVEETVKFLKKNKFKKVGIVSTSATIKNKLYENAFRENNIGYETPDDFQQAKMGKIILNLVTGIRSNRDREELIKIIRDFEKKNVDCVVLACTDLQLLIPKIPSLKIFDTMRIFADATVDKILE
;
A
#
# COMPACT_ATOMS: atom_id res chain seq x y z
N MET A 1 12.09 19.10 -1.06
CA MET A 1 11.63 17.78 -0.58
C MET A 1 12.67 17.22 0.39
N ILE A 2 12.27 16.86 1.60
CA ILE A 2 13.14 16.27 2.62
C ILE A 2 12.75 14.79 2.73
N ILE A 3 13.72 13.89 2.60
CA ILE A 3 13.48 12.44 2.68
C ILE A 3 14.12 11.90 3.95
N ALA A 4 13.36 11.12 4.71
CA ALA A 4 13.87 10.28 5.78
C ALA A 4 13.72 8.81 5.38
N SER A 5 14.84 8.13 5.14
CA SER A 5 14.86 6.66 5.02
C SER A 5 14.93 6.09 6.44
N VAL A 6 13.84 5.46 6.89
CA VAL A 6 13.71 4.97 8.27
C VAL A 6 14.74 3.85 8.49
N PRO A 7 15.76 4.04 9.34
CA PRO A 7 16.80 3.03 9.52
C PRO A 7 16.27 1.93 10.44
N LEU A 8 15.85 0.81 9.86
CA LEU A 8 15.41 -0.35 10.62
C LEU A 8 16.61 -1.27 10.90
N PRO A 9 16.77 -1.77 12.15
CA PRO A 9 17.69 -2.86 12.42
C PRO A 9 17.33 -4.09 11.59
N TYR A 10 18.32 -4.72 10.96
CA TYR A 10 18.13 -5.89 10.10
C TYR A 10 17.24 -6.98 10.72
N LYS A 11 17.39 -7.26 12.02
CA LYS A 11 16.56 -8.26 12.72
C LYS A 11 15.06 -7.92 12.74
N ILE A 12 14.71 -6.65 12.88
CA ILE A 12 13.31 -6.18 12.86
C ILE A 12 12.78 -6.27 11.44
N GLU A 13 13.59 -5.84 10.47
CA GLU A 13 13.25 -5.89 9.05
C GLU A 13 13.02 -7.34 8.58
N GLU A 14 13.92 -8.26 8.92
CA GLU A 14 13.79 -9.69 8.64
C GLU A 14 12.55 -10.30 9.31
N GLU A 15 12.30 -10.02 10.59
CA GLU A 15 11.12 -10.52 11.31
C GLU A 15 9.81 -10.04 10.65
N VAL A 16 9.75 -8.78 10.23
CA VAL A 16 8.57 -8.20 9.60
C VAL A 16 8.37 -8.71 8.18
N ILE A 17 9.44 -8.80 7.39
CA ILE A 17 9.38 -9.22 5.99
C ILE A 17 9.12 -10.73 5.88
N VAL A 18 9.80 -11.54 6.69
CA VAL A 18 9.76 -13.01 6.59
C VAL A 18 8.61 -13.60 7.40
N ASN A 19 8.43 -13.16 8.64
CA ASN A 19 7.45 -13.77 9.55
C ASN A 19 6.12 -13.00 9.59
N GLY A 20 6.08 -11.76 9.10
CA GLY A 20 4.89 -10.92 9.15
C GLY A 20 4.47 -10.54 10.59
N THR A 21 5.42 -10.57 11.53
CA THR A 21 5.25 -10.24 12.96
C THR A 21 6.17 -9.11 13.37
N GLY A 22 5.90 -8.45 14.50
CA GLY A 22 6.81 -7.44 15.03
C GLY A 22 6.69 -6.06 14.38
N VAL A 23 5.63 -5.81 13.61
CA VAL A 23 5.40 -4.53 12.91
C VAL A 23 5.33 -3.37 13.90
N GLU A 24 4.83 -3.60 15.12
CA GLU A 24 4.82 -2.65 16.23
C GLU A 24 6.20 -2.16 16.65
N LYS A 25 7.26 -2.96 16.44
CA LYS A 25 8.65 -2.59 16.74
C LYS A 25 9.16 -1.48 15.82
N ILE A 26 8.50 -1.26 14.67
CA ILE A 26 8.83 -0.21 13.70
C ILE A 26 8.30 1.16 14.15
N LEU A 27 7.20 1.20 14.91
CA LEU A 27 6.50 2.44 15.27
C LEU A 27 7.39 3.52 15.91
N PRO A 28 8.28 3.22 16.89
CA PRO A 28 9.16 4.23 17.48
C PRO A 28 10.09 4.89 16.45
N PHE A 29 10.52 4.15 15.43
CA PHE A 29 11.36 4.68 14.35
C PHE A 29 10.56 5.61 13.44
N LEU A 30 9.32 5.24 13.08
CA LEU A 30 8.43 6.08 12.28
C LEU A 30 8.12 7.40 12.99
N ILE A 31 7.78 7.35 14.28
CA ILE A 31 7.52 8.55 15.09
C ILE A 31 8.76 9.45 15.15
N ARG A 32 9.94 8.85 15.35
CA ARG A 32 11.19 9.61 15.42
C ARG A 32 11.49 10.32 14.10
N GLU A 33 11.35 9.63 12.97
CA GLU A 33 11.63 10.24 11.66
C GLU A 33 10.54 11.25 11.27
N ALA A 34 9.28 11.03 11.59
CA ALA A 34 8.21 12.02 11.38
C ALA A 34 8.47 13.33 12.12
N LYS A 35 8.86 13.25 13.42
CA LYS A 35 9.24 14.42 14.21
C LYS A 35 10.48 15.14 13.68
N LYS A 36 11.43 14.40 13.10
CA LYS A 36 12.61 15.00 12.46
C LYS A 36 12.22 15.77 11.20
N LEU A 37 11.40 15.18 10.33
CA LEU A 37 10.90 15.85 9.12
C LEU A 37 10.17 17.15 9.46
N GLU A 38 9.30 17.13 10.48
CA GLU A 38 8.65 18.33 11.00
C GLU A 38 9.66 19.37 11.48
N LYS A 39 10.63 18.97 12.32
CA LYS A 39 11.69 19.87 12.80
C LYS A 39 12.56 20.44 11.69
N SER A 40 12.70 19.72 10.58
CA SER A 40 13.44 20.16 9.39
C SER A 40 12.65 21.10 8.49
N GLY A 41 11.41 21.46 8.87
CA GLY A 41 10.59 22.43 8.16
C GLY A 41 9.73 21.82 7.04
N ALA A 42 9.39 20.54 7.13
CA ALA A 42 8.38 19.96 6.22
C ALA A 42 7.00 20.55 6.50
N ASP A 43 6.28 20.97 5.45
CA ASP A 43 4.90 21.49 5.58
C ASP A 43 3.87 20.38 5.81
N PHE A 44 4.15 19.17 5.31
CA PHE A 44 3.35 17.97 5.53
C PHE A 44 4.22 16.71 5.31
N ILE A 45 3.70 15.54 5.72
CA ILE A 45 4.38 14.24 5.62
C ILE A 45 3.56 13.29 4.73
N VAL A 46 4.28 12.52 3.91
CA VAL A 46 3.77 11.35 3.19
C VAL A 46 4.61 10.12 3.55
N MET A 47 3.97 8.96 3.66
CA MET A 47 4.64 7.68 3.91
C MET A 47 4.31 6.71 2.77
N PRO A 48 5.22 6.47 1.82
CA PRO A 48 4.96 5.60 0.67
C PRO A 48 5.04 4.11 1.03
N CYS A 49 4.16 3.64 1.91
CA CYS A 49 4.09 2.23 2.30
C CYS A 49 2.67 1.86 2.74
N ASN A 50 2.02 0.91 2.06
CA ASN A 50 0.65 0.52 2.38
C ASN A 50 0.52 -0.10 3.78
N SER A 51 1.34 -1.09 4.11
CA SER A 51 1.21 -1.87 5.36
C SER A 51 1.48 -1.05 6.62
N LEU A 52 2.40 -0.08 6.58
CA LEU A 52 2.72 0.76 7.73
C LEU A 52 1.64 1.80 8.05
N HIS A 53 0.61 1.96 7.20
CA HIS A 53 -0.53 2.84 7.51
C HIS A 53 -1.41 2.33 8.66
N VAL A 54 -1.17 1.13 9.18
CA VAL A 54 -1.73 0.72 10.47
C VAL A 54 -1.40 1.72 11.58
N PHE A 55 -0.26 2.43 11.48
CA PHE A 55 0.20 3.42 12.44
C PHE A 55 -0.13 4.87 12.09
N ILE A 56 -0.99 5.11 11.10
CA ILE A 56 -1.25 6.47 10.61
C ILE A 56 -1.77 7.40 11.72
N LYS A 57 -2.56 6.86 12.67
CA LYS A 57 -3.11 7.64 13.79
C LYS A 57 -2.01 8.04 14.78
N GLU A 58 -1.15 7.11 15.12
CA GLU A 58 -0.02 7.31 16.04
C GLU A 58 0.99 8.32 15.47
N ILE A 59 1.27 8.23 14.15
CA ILE A 59 2.12 9.21 13.46
C ILE A 59 1.47 10.59 13.46
N ARG A 60 0.18 10.70 13.11
CA ARG A 60 -0.57 11.97 13.16
C ARG A 60 -0.60 12.60 14.55
N ASN A 61 -0.72 11.80 15.59
CA ASN A 61 -0.69 12.28 16.98
C ASN A 61 0.70 12.74 17.43
N ALA A 62 1.76 12.32 16.74
CA ALA A 62 3.14 12.59 17.12
C ALA A 62 3.70 13.90 16.53
N VAL A 63 3.04 14.48 15.54
CA VAL A 63 3.43 15.72 14.84
C VAL A 63 2.25 16.69 14.77
N LYS A 64 2.51 17.95 14.48
CA LYS A 64 1.50 19.01 14.31
C LYS A 64 1.19 19.31 12.84
N ILE A 65 2.08 18.93 11.93
CA ILE A 65 1.87 19.08 10.49
C ILE A 65 0.99 17.97 9.91
N PRO A 66 0.28 18.23 8.79
CA PRO A 66 -0.55 17.22 8.14
C PRO A 66 0.24 15.97 7.74
N VAL A 67 -0.41 14.81 7.84
CA VAL A 67 0.12 13.52 7.37
C VAL A 67 -0.88 12.90 6.40
N LEU A 68 -0.49 12.82 5.13
CA LEU A 68 -1.30 12.23 4.06
C LEU A 68 -1.29 10.71 4.16
N SER A 69 -2.42 10.09 3.81
CA SER A 69 -2.62 8.65 3.90
C SER A 69 -2.86 8.03 2.51
N ILE A 70 -2.04 7.06 2.12
CA ILE A 70 -2.20 6.35 0.84
C ILE A 70 -3.56 5.66 0.72
N VAL A 71 -4.09 5.17 1.84
CA VAL A 71 -5.39 4.50 1.89
C VAL A 71 -6.52 5.51 1.65
N GLU A 72 -6.44 6.67 2.30
CA GLU A 72 -7.44 7.74 2.15
C GLU A 72 -7.41 8.33 0.73
N GLU A 73 -6.21 8.57 0.18
CA GLU A 73 -6.05 9.08 -1.19
C GLU A 73 -6.50 8.05 -2.24
N THR A 74 -6.26 6.76 -2.01
CA THR A 74 -6.81 5.69 -2.86
C THR A 74 -8.34 5.70 -2.85
N VAL A 75 -8.95 5.82 -1.67
CA VAL A 75 -10.42 5.91 -1.56
C VAL A 75 -10.96 7.15 -2.27
N LYS A 76 -10.34 8.32 -2.09
CA LYS A 76 -10.71 9.56 -2.81
C LYS A 76 -10.63 9.37 -4.32
N PHE A 77 -9.56 8.76 -4.82
CA PHE A 77 -9.39 8.42 -6.23
C PHE A 77 -10.51 7.53 -6.75
N LEU A 78 -10.84 6.44 -6.04
CA LEU A 78 -11.92 5.52 -6.43
C LEU A 78 -13.28 6.24 -6.50
N LYS A 79 -13.59 7.08 -5.50
CA LYS A 79 -14.83 7.87 -5.45
C LYS A 79 -14.91 8.89 -6.59
N LYS A 80 -13.82 9.62 -6.85
CA LYS A 80 -13.73 10.61 -7.95
C LYS A 80 -14.02 9.96 -9.31
N ASN A 81 -13.55 8.72 -9.51
CA ASN A 81 -13.76 7.96 -10.74
C ASN A 81 -15.07 7.13 -10.74
N LYS A 82 -15.89 7.24 -9.70
CA LYS A 82 -17.17 6.53 -9.55
C LYS A 82 -17.03 5.00 -9.59
N PHE A 83 -15.88 4.46 -9.18
CA PHE A 83 -15.71 3.01 -9.00
C PHE A 83 -16.43 2.57 -7.73
N LYS A 84 -17.30 1.57 -7.86
CA LYS A 84 -18.16 1.05 -6.79
C LYS A 84 -17.69 -0.29 -6.25
N LYS A 85 -17.00 -1.10 -7.07
CA LYS A 85 -16.44 -2.39 -6.67
C LYS A 85 -14.99 -2.54 -7.12
N VAL A 86 -14.06 -2.80 -6.21
CA VAL A 86 -12.62 -2.85 -6.49
C VAL A 86 -12.01 -4.21 -6.15
N GLY A 87 -11.25 -4.79 -7.09
CA GLY A 87 -10.32 -5.87 -6.75
C GLY A 87 -9.08 -5.28 -6.08
N ILE A 88 -8.62 -5.82 -4.97
CA ILE A 88 -7.41 -5.31 -4.30
C ILE A 88 -6.40 -6.44 -4.08
N VAL A 89 -5.16 -6.20 -4.51
CA VAL A 89 -4.02 -7.09 -4.24
C VAL A 89 -3.08 -6.39 -3.28
N SER A 90 -2.71 -7.04 -2.19
CA SER A 90 -1.86 -6.44 -1.15
C SER A 90 -1.07 -7.49 -0.38
N THR A 91 -0.23 -7.04 0.56
CA THR A 91 0.45 -7.94 1.51
C THR A 91 -0.54 -8.56 2.49
N SER A 92 -0.22 -9.73 3.03
CA SER A 92 -1.03 -10.36 4.08
C SER A 92 -1.15 -9.48 5.34
N ALA A 93 -0.15 -8.65 5.62
CA ALA A 93 -0.20 -7.66 6.70
C ALA A 93 -1.29 -6.60 6.46
N THR A 94 -1.48 -6.15 5.21
CA THR A 94 -2.51 -5.17 4.85
C THR A 94 -3.91 -5.73 5.09
N ILE A 95 -4.14 -6.97 4.65
CA ILE A 95 -5.42 -7.69 4.82
C ILE A 95 -5.70 -8.00 6.29
N LYS A 96 -4.72 -8.54 7.02
CA LYS A 96 -4.86 -8.89 8.44
C LYS A 96 -5.26 -7.68 9.30
N ASN A 97 -4.72 -6.50 8.98
CA ASN A 97 -5.05 -5.25 9.67
C ASN A 97 -6.30 -4.56 9.11
N LYS A 98 -6.97 -5.14 8.10
CA LYS A 98 -8.19 -4.62 7.48
C LYS A 98 -8.07 -3.17 7.00
N LEU A 99 -6.89 -2.76 6.54
CA LEU A 99 -6.60 -1.36 6.23
C LEU A 99 -7.53 -0.81 5.16
N TYR A 100 -7.61 -1.52 4.03
CA TYR A 100 -8.46 -1.12 2.92
C TYR A 100 -9.90 -1.58 3.12
N GLU A 101 -10.11 -2.74 3.73
CA GLU A 101 -11.44 -3.31 3.98
C GLU A 101 -12.30 -2.40 4.87
N ASN A 102 -11.70 -1.82 5.90
CA ASN A 102 -12.38 -0.84 6.75
C ASN A 102 -12.62 0.46 5.98
N ALA A 103 -11.61 0.98 5.27
CA ALA A 103 -11.75 2.23 4.51
C ALA A 103 -12.81 2.13 3.40
N PHE A 104 -12.88 0.99 2.71
CA PHE A 104 -13.90 0.69 1.70
C PHE A 104 -15.28 0.57 2.32
N ARG A 105 -15.43 -0.14 3.45
CA ARG A 105 -16.71 -0.26 4.16
C ARG A 105 -17.24 1.11 4.60
N GLU A 106 -16.39 1.94 5.20
CA GLU A 106 -16.74 3.30 5.63
C GLU A 106 -17.16 4.21 4.46
N ASN A 107 -16.72 3.90 3.24
CA ASN A 107 -17.02 4.68 2.04
C ASN A 107 -18.02 4.02 1.09
N ASN A 108 -18.67 2.92 1.50
CA ASN A 108 -19.62 2.14 0.69
C ASN A 108 -19.03 1.67 -0.66
N ILE A 109 -17.75 1.28 -0.65
CA ILE A 109 -17.05 0.67 -1.79
C ILE A 109 -17.05 -0.85 -1.57
N GLY A 110 -17.62 -1.59 -2.51
CA GLY A 110 -17.50 -3.05 -2.54
C GLY A 110 -16.07 -3.46 -2.90
N TYR A 111 -15.61 -4.61 -2.41
CA TYR A 111 -14.27 -5.07 -2.74
C TYR A 111 -14.19 -6.58 -2.88
N GLU A 112 -13.14 -7.02 -3.57
CA GLU A 112 -12.76 -8.41 -3.75
C GLU A 112 -11.27 -8.55 -3.47
N THR A 113 -10.88 -9.60 -2.76
CA THR A 113 -9.47 -9.95 -2.54
C THR A 113 -9.14 -11.25 -3.30
N PRO A 114 -7.85 -11.57 -3.47
CA PRO A 114 -7.44 -12.93 -3.77
C PRO A 114 -7.99 -13.89 -2.72
N ASP A 115 -8.23 -15.14 -3.10
CA ASP A 115 -8.50 -16.22 -2.13
C ASP A 115 -7.22 -16.56 -1.33
N ASP A 116 -7.35 -17.40 -0.29
CA ASP A 116 -6.23 -17.72 0.60
C ASP A 116 -5.03 -18.34 -0.13
N PHE A 117 -5.29 -19.16 -1.16
CA PHE A 117 -4.23 -19.81 -1.93
C PHE A 117 -3.51 -18.81 -2.84
N GLN A 118 -4.26 -17.94 -3.50
CA GLN A 118 -3.72 -16.83 -4.28
C GLN A 118 -2.97 -15.84 -3.38
N GLN A 119 -3.46 -15.58 -2.17
CA GLN A 119 -2.83 -14.68 -1.21
C GLN A 119 -1.49 -15.23 -0.70
N ALA A 120 -1.39 -16.54 -0.47
CA ALA A 120 -0.12 -17.18 -0.13
C ALA A 120 0.92 -17.01 -1.25
N LYS A 121 0.50 -17.16 -2.51
CA LYS A 121 1.36 -16.90 -3.68
C LYS A 121 1.75 -15.42 -3.77
N MET A 122 0.82 -14.52 -3.47
CA MET A 122 1.08 -13.08 -3.45
C MET A 122 2.15 -12.72 -2.41
N GLY A 123 2.07 -13.31 -1.22
CA GLY A 123 3.11 -13.17 -0.19
C GLY A 123 4.50 -13.55 -0.71
N LYS A 124 4.60 -14.69 -1.43
CA LYS A 124 5.86 -15.13 -2.03
C LYS A 124 6.37 -14.18 -3.13
N ILE A 125 5.49 -13.71 -4.01
CA ILE A 125 5.84 -12.76 -5.07
C ILE A 125 6.38 -11.47 -4.46
N ILE A 126 5.70 -10.93 -3.45
CA ILE A 126 6.13 -9.69 -2.78
C ILE A 126 7.45 -9.90 -2.04
N LEU A 127 7.62 -11.02 -1.33
CA LEU A 127 8.88 -11.35 -0.65
C LEU A 127 10.06 -11.41 -1.63
N ASN A 128 9.86 -12.09 -2.77
CA ASN A 128 10.87 -12.14 -3.83
C ASN A 128 11.22 -10.74 -4.32
N LEU A 129 10.23 -9.88 -4.60
CA LEU A 129 10.47 -8.51 -5.06
C LEU A 129 11.27 -7.69 -4.04
N VAL A 130 10.89 -7.75 -2.76
CA VAL A 130 11.55 -7.02 -1.67
C VAL A 130 12.99 -7.51 -1.47
N THR A 131 13.25 -8.79 -1.68
CA THR A 131 14.61 -9.39 -1.61
C THR A 131 15.39 -9.28 -2.92
N GLY A 132 14.88 -8.56 -3.92
CA GLY A 132 15.55 -8.31 -5.18
C GLY A 132 15.45 -9.44 -6.22
N ILE A 133 14.72 -10.52 -5.91
CA ILE A 133 14.48 -11.63 -6.82
C ILE A 133 13.39 -11.25 -7.81
N ARG A 134 13.73 -11.26 -9.10
CA ARG A 134 12.79 -10.99 -10.20
C ARG A 134 12.69 -12.21 -11.09
N SER A 135 11.47 -12.75 -11.21
CA SER A 135 11.21 -13.95 -12.00
C SER A 135 10.04 -13.75 -12.94
N ASN A 136 10.19 -14.23 -14.18
CA ASN A 136 9.06 -14.29 -15.13
C ASN A 136 7.91 -15.14 -14.58
N ARG A 137 8.21 -16.16 -13.78
CA ARG A 137 7.20 -17.00 -13.12
C ARG A 137 6.34 -16.19 -12.15
N ASP A 138 6.94 -15.31 -11.36
CA ASP A 138 6.21 -14.47 -10.40
C ASP A 138 5.33 -13.45 -11.13
N ARG A 139 5.81 -12.93 -12.26
CA ARG A 139 5.02 -12.06 -13.14
C ARG A 139 3.81 -12.77 -13.73
N GLU A 140 4.01 -13.97 -14.28
CA GLU A 140 2.93 -14.79 -14.83
C GLU A 140 1.90 -15.15 -13.76
N GLU A 141 2.35 -15.46 -12.55
CA GLU A 141 1.48 -15.80 -11.44
C GLU A 141 0.68 -14.57 -10.95
N LEU A 142 1.31 -13.40 -10.84
CA LEU A 142 0.63 -12.14 -10.57
C LEU A 142 -0.45 -11.84 -11.62
N ILE A 143 -0.15 -12.05 -12.91
CA ILE A 143 -1.13 -11.88 -14.00
C ILE A 143 -2.32 -12.81 -13.82
N LYS A 144 -2.10 -14.09 -13.49
CA LYS A 144 -3.19 -15.06 -13.26
C LYS A 144 -4.09 -14.63 -12.10
N ILE A 145 -3.48 -14.23 -10.97
CA ILE A 145 -4.23 -13.75 -9.80
C ILE A 145 -5.07 -12.53 -10.15
N ILE A 146 -4.50 -11.57 -10.89
CA ILE A 146 -5.24 -10.36 -11.29
C ILE A 146 -6.36 -10.69 -12.29
N ARG A 147 -6.14 -11.62 -13.23
CA ARG A 147 -7.18 -12.04 -14.19
C ARG A 147 -8.38 -12.69 -13.52
N ASP A 148 -8.23 -13.33 -12.36
CA ASP A 148 -9.38 -13.90 -11.68
C ASP A 148 -10.39 -12.83 -11.20
N PHE A 149 -10.00 -11.57 -11.12
CA PHE A 149 -10.96 -10.47 -10.89
C PHE A 149 -11.91 -10.21 -12.08
N GLU A 150 -11.58 -10.65 -13.30
CA GLU A 150 -12.49 -10.54 -14.47
C GLU A 150 -13.84 -11.23 -14.19
N LYS A 151 -13.81 -12.31 -13.41
CA LYS A 151 -15.00 -13.09 -13.04
C LYS A 151 -15.77 -12.51 -11.85
N LYS A 152 -15.22 -11.50 -11.17
CA LYS A 152 -15.76 -10.94 -9.91
C LYS A 152 -16.53 -9.63 -10.09
N ASN A 153 -16.73 -9.19 -11.33
CA ASN A 153 -17.45 -7.95 -11.69
C ASN A 153 -16.93 -6.71 -10.95
N VAL A 154 -15.61 -6.55 -10.91
CA VAL A 154 -14.96 -5.35 -10.33
C VAL A 154 -14.81 -4.28 -11.41
N ASP A 155 -14.92 -3.01 -11.03
CA ASP A 155 -14.73 -1.87 -11.93
C ASP A 155 -13.25 -1.61 -12.25
N CYS A 156 -12.38 -1.96 -11.30
CA CYS A 156 -10.93 -1.84 -11.40
C CYS A 156 -10.22 -2.77 -10.41
N VAL A 157 -8.91 -2.94 -10.61
CA VAL A 157 -8.00 -3.60 -9.67
C VAL A 157 -6.99 -2.58 -9.15
N VAL A 158 -6.78 -2.57 -7.84
CA VAL A 158 -5.79 -1.74 -7.16
C VAL A 158 -4.65 -2.60 -6.64
N LEU A 159 -3.42 -2.20 -6.96
CA LEU A 159 -2.19 -2.80 -6.47
C LEU A 159 -1.73 -2.05 -5.22
N ALA A 160 -2.07 -2.57 -4.05
CA ALA A 160 -1.79 -1.96 -2.75
C ALA A 160 -0.52 -2.54 -2.10
N CYS A 161 0.56 -2.62 -2.89
CA CYS A 161 1.92 -2.88 -2.43
C CYS A 161 2.89 -2.12 -3.35
N THR A 162 3.77 -1.33 -2.76
CA THR A 162 4.64 -0.40 -3.47
C THR A 162 5.61 -1.11 -4.41
N ASP A 163 5.97 -2.36 -4.10
CA ASP A 163 6.88 -3.17 -4.92
C ASP A 163 6.20 -3.76 -6.17
N LEU A 164 4.86 -3.89 -6.16
CA LEU A 164 4.10 -4.39 -7.31
C LEU A 164 4.14 -3.44 -8.51
N GLN A 165 4.55 -2.18 -8.30
CA GLN A 165 4.77 -1.21 -9.39
C GLN A 165 5.78 -1.72 -10.44
N LEU A 166 6.68 -2.62 -10.04
CA LEU A 166 7.69 -3.21 -10.93
C LEU A 166 7.11 -4.26 -11.88
N LEU A 167 5.93 -4.80 -11.57
CA LEU A 167 5.29 -5.89 -12.31
C LEU A 167 3.89 -5.56 -12.83
N ILE A 168 3.50 -4.27 -12.89
CA ILE A 168 2.16 -3.84 -13.32
C ILE A 168 1.82 -4.51 -14.66
N PRO A 169 0.83 -5.42 -14.69
CA PRO A 169 0.48 -6.09 -15.93
C PRO A 169 -0.45 -5.24 -16.77
N LYS A 170 -0.41 -5.44 -18.09
CA LYS A 170 -1.40 -4.89 -19.01
C LYS A 170 -2.43 -5.99 -19.31
N ILE A 171 -3.63 -5.83 -18.77
CA ILE A 171 -4.76 -6.73 -19.00
C ILE A 171 -5.88 -5.89 -19.61
N PRO A 172 -6.14 -5.97 -20.93
CA PRO A 172 -7.03 -5.03 -21.64
C PRO A 172 -8.46 -4.92 -21.07
N SER A 173 -8.96 -6.00 -20.46
CA SER A 173 -10.27 -6.10 -19.83
C SER A 173 -10.37 -5.47 -18.44
N LEU A 174 -9.25 -5.13 -17.81
CA LEU A 174 -9.20 -4.61 -16.44
C LEU A 174 -8.49 -3.25 -16.39
N LYS A 175 -9.11 -2.30 -15.68
CA LYS A 175 -8.43 -1.07 -15.27
C LYS A 175 -7.59 -1.38 -14.03
N ILE A 176 -6.27 -1.23 -14.14
CA ILE A 176 -5.33 -1.53 -13.06
C ILE A 176 -4.68 -0.23 -12.60
N PHE A 177 -4.74 0.02 -11.30
CA PHE A 177 -4.18 1.22 -10.67
C PHE A 177 -3.18 0.84 -9.59
N ASP A 178 -2.07 1.57 -9.55
CA ASP A 178 -1.05 1.45 -8.52
C ASP A 178 -1.29 2.51 -7.43
N THR A 179 -1.39 2.09 -6.16
CA THR A 179 -1.59 3.04 -5.06
C THR A 179 -0.42 3.99 -4.91
N MET A 180 0.80 3.59 -5.28
CA MET A 180 1.95 4.50 -5.29
C MET A 180 1.79 5.62 -6.30
N ARG A 181 1.28 5.31 -7.49
CA ARG A 181 1.03 6.34 -8.50
C ARG A 181 -0.06 7.29 -8.06
N ILE A 182 -1.18 6.76 -7.55
CA ILE A 182 -2.27 7.57 -6.99
C ILE A 182 -1.74 8.50 -5.89
N PHE A 183 -0.91 7.98 -5.00
CA PHE A 183 -0.37 8.73 -3.87
C PHE A 183 0.63 9.79 -4.29
N ALA A 184 1.48 9.50 -5.27
CA ALA A 184 2.39 10.47 -5.85
C ALA A 184 1.64 11.63 -6.50
N ASP A 185 0.60 11.33 -7.30
CA ASP A 185 -0.23 12.36 -7.92
C ASP A 185 -0.94 13.22 -6.86
N ALA A 186 -1.52 12.61 -5.81
CA ALA A 186 -2.14 13.33 -4.69
C ALA A 186 -1.14 14.17 -3.88
N THR A 187 0.11 13.72 -3.78
CA THR A 187 1.19 14.46 -3.13
C THR A 187 1.56 15.71 -3.94
N VAL A 188 1.62 15.60 -5.27
CA VAL A 188 1.86 16.75 -6.15
C VAL A 188 0.71 17.74 -6.06
N ASP A 189 -0.54 17.27 -6.12
CA ASP A 189 -1.71 18.13 -5.93
C ASP A 189 -1.62 18.89 -4.61
N LYS A 190 -1.22 18.22 -3.51
CA LYS A 190 -1.06 18.85 -2.20
C LYS A 190 0.05 19.90 -2.13
N ILE A 191 1.11 19.75 -2.94
CA ILE A 191 2.20 20.73 -3.04
C ILE A 191 1.74 21.99 -3.77
N LEU A 192 0.78 21.87 -4.68
CA LEU A 192 0.29 22.95 -5.53
C LEU A 192 -0.91 23.71 -4.95
N GLU A 193 -1.48 23.25 -3.83
CA GLU A 193 -2.51 23.95 -3.05
C GLU A 193 -1.95 25.20 -2.36
#